data_AF-A0AA39QU51-F1
#
_entry.id   AF-A0AA39QU51-F1
#
_cell.length_a   1.000
_cell.length_b   1.000
_cell.length_c   1.000
_cell.angle_alpha   90.00
_cell.angle_beta   90.00
_cell.angle_gamma   90.00
#
_symmetry.space_group_name_H-M   'P 1'
#
loop_
_entity.id
_entity.type
_entity.pdbx_description
1 polymer ?
#
loop_
_entity_poly.entity_id
_entity_poly.type
_entity_poly.pdbx_seq_one_letter_code
_entity_poly.pdbx_strand_id
1 'polypeptide(L)'
;MSSPTPNLQDIHDTLYTLALRAGTMITTANPLLSPISTKKKLLRPRNDPTFIVDPIDGTTNFVHAHPYISISMAFAYEGRPLVGVVYNPFRQELYHAIHGKGAFLTAPSIPTSQPPLPEAGETMNVEAVYEV
;
A
#
# COMPACT_ATOMS: atom_id res chain seq x y z
N MET A 1 17.84 -23.41 13.33
CA MET A 1 17.26 -22.16 13.83
C MET A 1 16.21 -21.72 12.81
N SER A 2 14.94 -21.57 13.21
CA SER A 2 13.92 -21.01 12.31
C SER A 2 14.29 -19.57 11.97
N SER A 3 14.06 -19.14 10.73
CA SER A 3 14.15 -17.73 10.38
C SER A 3 13.21 -16.91 11.28
N PRO A 4 13.59 -15.68 11.68
CA PRO A 4 12.69 -14.83 12.45
C PRO A 4 11.43 -14.55 11.64
N THR A 5 10.26 -14.73 12.27
CA THR A 5 8.95 -14.44 11.67
C THR A 5 8.80 -12.94 11.46
N PRO A 6 8.44 -12.47 10.24
CA PRO A 6 8.27 -11.05 9.98
C PRO A 6 7.11 -10.45 10.80
N ASN A 7 7.30 -9.25 11.37
CA ASN A 7 6.21 -8.51 12.01
C ASN A 7 5.32 -7.86 10.93
N LEU A 8 4.14 -8.43 10.72
CA LEU A 8 3.21 -7.96 9.68
C LEU A 8 2.65 -6.56 9.96
N GLN A 9 2.58 -6.13 11.23
CA GLN A 9 2.09 -4.79 11.58
C GLN A 9 3.13 -3.73 11.19
N ASP A 10 4.39 -3.92 11.57
CA ASP A 10 5.46 -2.97 11.22
C ASP A 10 5.63 -2.85 9.69
N ILE A 11 5.50 -3.99 8.99
CA ILE A 11 5.52 -4.03 7.52
C ILE A 11 4.35 -3.25 6.94
N HIS A 12 3.14 -3.46 7.46
CA HIS A 12 1.96 -2.70 7.07
C HIS A 12 2.16 -1.21 7.25
N ASP A 13 2.58 -0.76 8.43
CA ASP A 13 2.71 0.67 8.74
C ASP A 13 3.78 1.34 7.86
N THR A 14 4.83 0.58 7.52
CA THR A 14 5.86 1.01 6.55
C THR A 14 5.26 1.19 5.16
N LEU A 15 4.53 0.19 4.63
CA LEU A 15 3.91 0.26 3.31
C LEU A 15 2.85 1.36 3.23
N TYR A 16 2.03 1.51 4.28
CA TYR A 16 1.04 2.56 4.43
C TYR A 16 1.70 3.95 4.30
N THR A 17 2.76 4.18 5.09
CA THR A 17 3.49 5.45 5.09
C THR A 17 4.13 5.75 3.73
N LEU A 18 4.72 4.74 3.08
CA LEU A 18 5.31 4.88 1.76
C LEU A 18 4.26 5.26 0.70
N ALA A 19 3.06 4.67 0.78
CA ALA A 19 1.98 4.93 -0.17
C ALA A 19 1.54 6.40 -0.10
N LEU A 20 1.32 6.92 1.11
CA LEU A 20 0.95 8.32 1.31
C LEU A 20 2.03 9.27 0.79
N ARG A 21 3.31 9.02 1.11
CA ARG A 21 4.44 9.85 0.66
C ARG A 21 4.58 9.86 -0.87
N ALA A 22 4.48 8.69 -1.50
CA ALA A 22 4.53 8.57 -2.96
C ALA A 22 3.36 9.32 -3.61
N GLY A 23 2.16 9.25 -3.03
CA GLY A 23 1.00 9.98 -3.55
C GLY A 23 1.14 11.50 -3.45
N THR A 24 1.74 12.02 -2.38
CA THR A 24 2.12 13.43 -2.29
C THR A 24 3.10 13.81 -3.40
N MET A 25 4.13 12.99 -3.65
CA MET A 25 5.09 13.26 -4.73
C MET A 25 4.43 13.26 -6.10
N ILE A 26 3.54 12.31 -6.38
CA ILE A 26 2.82 12.20 -7.67
C ILE A 26 1.89 13.39 -7.89
N THR A 27 1.14 13.81 -6.87
CA THR A 27 0.15 14.90 -7.01
C THR A 27 0.78 16.30 -7.02
N THR A 28 1.98 16.44 -6.45
CA THR A 28 2.73 17.71 -6.43
C THR A 28 3.79 17.80 -7.52
N ALA A 29 4.11 16.69 -8.20
CA ALA A 29 5.01 16.71 -9.34
C ALA A 29 4.41 17.54 -10.47
N ASN A 30 5.19 18.50 -10.99
CA ASN A 30 4.93 19.17 -12.25
C ASN A 30 5.59 18.34 -13.38
N PRO A 31 4.84 17.55 -14.15
CA PRO A 31 5.44 16.59 -15.05
C PRO A 31 5.84 17.27 -16.37
N LEU A 32 7.00 17.92 -16.39
CA LEU A 32 7.65 18.34 -17.66
C LEU A 32 8.61 17.27 -18.21
N LEU A 33 8.32 15.98 -18.03
CA LEU A 33 9.20 14.91 -18.52
C LEU A 33 8.44 13.76 -19.18
N SER A 34 9.01 13.33 -20.31
CA SER A 34 8.54 12.28 -21.21
C SER A 34 8.34 10.91 -20.52
N PRO A 35 7.35 10.11 -20.97
CA PRO A 35 7.02 8.84 -20.33
C PRO A 35 8.16 7.83 -20.43
N ILE A 36 8.63 7.34 -19.29
CA ILE A 36 9.52 6.18 -19.18
C ILE A 36 8.65 4.95 -18.94
N SER A 37 8.51 4.10 -19.97
CA SER A 37 7.87 2.79 -19.87
C SER A 37 8.85 1.79 -19.25
N THR A 38 8.49 1.20 -18.11
CA THR A 38 9.31 0.14 -17.49
C THR A 38 8.56 -1.19 -17.58
N LYS A 39 8.95 -2.06 -18.51
CA LYS A 39 8.65 -3.49 -18.41
C LYS A 39 9.72 -4.16 -17.56
N LYS A 40 9.33 -4.92 -16.53
CA LYS A 40 10.26 -5.86 -15.89
C LYS A 40 9.60 -7.21 -15.59
N LYS A 41 10.38 -8.25 -15.87
CA LYS A 41 10.09 -9.68 -15.75
C LYS A 41 9.82 -10.05 -14.29
N LEU A 42 8.67 -10.67 -14.02
CA LEU A 42 8.29 -11.19 -12.70
C LEU A 42 9.29 -12.27 -12.25
N LEU A 43 9.94 -12.05 -11.11
CA LEU A 43 10.60 -13.10 -10.35
C LEU A 43 9.52 -13.89 -9.61
N ARG A 44 9.58 -15.22 -9.64
CA ARG A 44 8.70 -16.04 -8.82
C ARG A 44 9.10 -15.84 -7.35
N PRO A 45 8.18 -15.53 -6.42
CA PRO A 45 8.51 -15.52 -5.01
C PRO A 45 8.95 -16.93 -4.62
N ARG A 46 10.25 -17.08 -4.32
CA ARG A 46 10.75 -18.25 -3.57
C ARG A 46 10.40 -18.05 -2.10
N ASN A 47 10.79 -18.98 -1.23
CA ASN A 47 10.53 -18.95 0.22
C ASN A 47 11.11 -17.71 0.96
N ASP A 48 11.67 -16.75 0.24
CA ASP A 48 12.30 -15.56 0.78
C ASP A 48 11.28 -14.41 0.96
N PRO A 49 11.45 -13.56 2.00
CA PRO A 49 10.71 -12.32 2.14
C PRO A 49 10.86 -11.44 0.90
N THR A 50 9.73 -11.05 0.30
CA THR A 50 9.70 -10.35 -0.99
C THR A 50 8.76 -9.15 -0.91
N PHE A 51 9.28 -7.97 -1.22
CA PHE A 51 8.46 -6.78 -1.46
C PHE A 51 8.12 -6.68 -2.95
N ILE A 52 6.85 -6.43 -3.24
CA ILE A 52 6.31 -6.28 -4.59
C ILE A 52 5.76 -4.85 -4.66
N VAL A 53 6.21 -4.07 -5.65
CA VAL A 53 5.88 -2.65 -5.77
C VAL A 53 5.60 -2.31 -7.23
N ASP A 54 4.45 -1.71 -7.48
CA ASP A 54 4.16 -0.94 -8.69
C ASP A 54 3.92 0.53 -8.30
N PRO A 55 4.84 1.45 -8.65
CA PRO A 55 4.72 2.85 -8.26
C PRO A 55 3.58 3.59 -8.98
N ILE A 56 3.17 3.14 -10.17
CA ILE A 56 2.06 3.72 -10.94
C ILE A 56 1.35 2.59 -11.69
N ASP A 57 0.36 1.99 -11.03
CA ASP A 57 -0.63 1.15 -11.70
C ASP A 57 -1.62 2.06 -12.46
N GLY A 58 -1.97 1.66 -13.69
CA GLY A 58 -2.78 2.49 -14.59
C GLY A 58 -1.98 3.53 -15.40
N THR A 59 -0.73 3.24 -15.79
CA THR A 59 0.12 4.14 -16.59
C THR A 59 -0.55 4.79 -17.81
N THR A 60 -1.49 4.11 -18.48
CA THR A 60 -2.28 4.71 -19.58
C THR A 60 -3.17 5.85 -19.07
N ASN A 61 -3.87 5.64 -17.96
CA ASN A 61 -4.67 6.68 -17.31
C ASN A 61 -3.80 7.85 -16.85
N PHE A 62 -2.59 7.56 -16.33
CA PHE A 62 -1.63 8.58 -15.93
C PHE A 62 -1.22 9.49 -17.11
N VAL A 63 -0.82 8.91 -18.24
CA VAL A 63 -0.43 9.67 -19.45
C VAL A 63 -1.58 10.52 -19.99
N HIS A 64 -2.82 10.06 -19.84
CA HIS A 64 -4.01 10.79 -20.27
C HIS A 64 -4.64 11.66 -19.17
N ALA A 65 -3.95 11.90 -18.05
CA ALA A 65 -4.43 12.71 -16.93
C ALA A 65 -5.80 12.28 -16.34
N HIS A 66 -6.12 10.99 -16.42
CA HIS A 66 -7.31 10.43 -15.78
C HIS A 66 -6.99 10.03 -14.32
N PRO A 67 -7.90 10.27 -13.35
CA PRO A 67 -7.62 10.07 -11.91
C PRO A 67 -7.65 8.61 -11.45
N TYR A 68 -7.69 7.65 -12.39
CA TYR A 68 -7.77 6.22 -12.12
C TYR A 68 -6.38 5.58 -12.18
N ILE A 69 -5.52 6.01 -11.25
CA ILE A 69 -4.17 5.47 -11.04
C ILE A 69 -4.01 5.04 -9.59
N SER A 70 -3.07 4.16 -9.30
CA SER A 70 -2.77 3.76 -7.92
C SER A 70 -1.30 3.44 -7.71
N ILE A 71 -0.85 3.59 -6.47
CA ILE A 71 0.40 3.00 -5.98
C ILE A 71 0.03 1.67 -5.34
N SER A 72 0.63 0.59 -5.80
CA SER A 72 0.32 -0.77 -5.34
C SER A 72 1.57 -1.40 -4.71
N MET A 73 1.45 -1.84 -3.46
CA MET A 73 2.54 -2.46 -2.71
C MET A 73 2.07 -3.68 -1.95
N ALA A 74 2.91 -4.70 -1.88
CA ALA A 74 2.64 -5.90 -1.11
C ALA A 74 3.93 -6.48 -0.50
N PHE A 75 3.76 -7.18 0.60
CA PHE A 75 4.78 -8.05 1.18
C PHE A 75 4.33 -9.50 1.07
N ALA A 76 5.21 -10.35 0.54
CA ALA A 76 5.02 -11.78 0.43
C ALA A 76 6.12 -12.54 1.17
N TYR A 77 5.76 -13.63 1.83
CA TYR A 77 6.69 -14.56 2.47
C TYR A 77 6.21 -15.99 2.21
N GLU A 78 7.15 -16.91 1.97
CA GLU A 78 6.81 -18.30 1.60
C GLU A 78 5.84 -18.43 0.41
N GLY A 79 6.01 -17.55 -0.58
CA GLY A 79 5.17 -17.54 -1.78
C GLY A 79 3.74 -17.03 -1.55
N ARG A 80 3.41 -16.50 -0.36
CA ARG A 80 2.08 -16.00 -0.01
C ARG A 80 2.11 -14.50 0.25
N PRO A 81 1.20 -13.69 -0.33
CA PRO A 81 1.02 -12.30 0.05
C PRO A 81 0.42 -12.22 1.46
N LEU A 82 1.05 -11.45 2.34
CA LEU A 82 0.67 -11.31 3.74
C LEU A 82 0.22 -9.90 4.11
N VAL A 83 0.68 -8.88 3.37
CA VAL A 83 0.28 -7.49 3.55
C VAL A 83 0.11 -6.86 2.17
N GLY A 84 -0.92 -6.03 2.00
CA GLY A 84 -1.18 -5.30 0.76
C GLY A 84 -1.66 -3.89 1.03
N VAL A 85 -1.23 -2.94 0.21
CA VAL A 85 -1.64 -1.54 0.22
C VAL A 85 -1.85 -1.07 -1.23
N VAL A 86 -3.00 -0.46 -1.51
CA VAL A 86 -3.32 0.17 -2.79
C VAL A 86 -3.85 1.58 -2.52
N TYR A 87 -3.15 2.59 -3.03
CA TYR A 87 -3.50 3.99 -2.80
C TYR A 87 -3.79 4.72 -4.08
N ASN A 88 -4.99 5.30 -4.20
CA ASN A 88 -5.31 6.28 -5.22
C ASN A 88 -5.14 7.70 -4.65
N PRO A 89 -4.11 8.46 -5.07
CA PRO A 89 -3.83 9.77 -4.50
C PRO A 89 -4.80 10.87 -4.96
N PHE A 90 -5.45 10.72 -6.12
CA PHE A 90 -6.42 11.69 -6.63
C PHE A 90 -7.78 11.56 -5.92
N ARG A 91 -8.14 10.35 -5.53
CA ARG A 91 -9.38 10.04 -4.80
C ARG A 91 -9.18 10.01 -3.28
N GLN A 92 -7.93 10.02 -2.82
CA GLN A 92 -7.55 9.85 -1.42
C GLN A 92 -8.10 8.55 -0.82
N GLU A 93 -8.21 7.51 -1.63
CA GLU A 93 -8.71 6.19 -1.23
C GLU A 93 -7.53 5.25 -1.02
N LEU A 94 -7.44 4.70 0.19
CA LEU A 94 -6.39 3.77 0.60
C LEU A 94 -7.01 2.45 1.03
N TYR A 95 -6.81 1.44 0.19
CA TYR A 95 -7.14 0.06 0.51
C TYR A 95 -5.94 -0.61 1.15
N HIS A 96 -6.12 -1.29 2.27
CA HIS A 96 -5.03 -2.03 2.92
C HIS A 96 -5.54 -3.27 3.62
N ALA A 97 -4.68 -4.27 3.74
CA ALA A 97 -5.02 -5.55 4.35
C ALA A 97 -3.80 -6.20 4.98
N ILE A 98 -4.05 -6.94 6.07
CA ILE A 98 -3.08 -7.84 6.70
C ILE A 98 -3.72 -9.22 6.77
N HIS A 99 -2.98 -10.26 6.36
CA HIS A 99 -3.45 -11.63 6.41
C HIS A 99 -3.93 -12.00 7.83
N GLY A 100 -5.16 -12.51 7.93
CA GLY A 100 -5.78 -12.87 9.20
C GLY A 100 -6.36 -11.69 10.01
N LYS A 101 -6.26 -10.45 9.51
CA LYS A 101 -6.83 -9.26 10.18
C LYS A 101 -7.87 -8.50 9.33
N GLY A 102 -8.24 -9.05 8.17
CA GLY A 102 -9.21 -8.43 7.27
C GLY A 102 -8.62 -7.42 6.29
N ALA A 103 -9.51 -6.70 5.61
CA ALA A 103 -9.21 -5.66 4.64
C ALA A 103 -10.01 -4.39 4.96
N PHE A 104 -9.43 -3.23 4.66
CA PHE A 104 -9.91 -1.94 5.12
C PHE A 104 -9.80 -0.90 3.99
N LEU A 105 -10.68 0.09 4.04
CA LEU A 105 -10.66 1.28 3.20
C LEU A 105 -10.61 2.53 4.08
N THR A 106 -9.63 3.39 3.85
CA THR A 106 -9.56 4.74 4.39
C THR A 106 -9.83 5.74 3.26
N ALA A 107 -10.86 6.58 3.41
CA ALA A 107 -11.22 7.61 2.43
C ALA A 107 -11.89 8.81 3.12
N PRO A 108 -11.81 10.04 2.58
CA PRO A 108 -12.38 11.24 3.22
C PRO A 108 -13.89 11.17 3.49
N SER A 109 -14.62 10.43 2.66
CA SER A 109 -16.08 10.28 2.76
C SER A 109 -16.51 9.18 3.74
N ILE A 110 -15.56 8.42 4.29
CA ILE A 110 -15.82 7.35 5.24
C ILE A 110 -15.36 7.86 6.61
N PRO A 111 -16.25 7.95 7.62
CA PRO A 111 -15.83 8.26 8.97
C PRO A 111 -14.73 7.29 9.37
N THR A 112 -13.52 7.79 9.60
CA THR A 112 -12.40 6.99 10.07
C THR A 112 -12.81 6.37 11.39
N SER A 113 -13.09 5.07 11.34
CA SER A 113 -13.24 4.25 12.52
C SER A 113 -11.86 3.77 13.03
N GLN A 114 -10.79 4.19 12.34
CA GLN A 114 -9.42 4.07 12.80
C GLN A 114 -9.18 5.06 13.94
N PRO A 115 -8.75 4.61 15.12
CA PRO A 115 -8.14 5.49 16.09
C PRO A 115 -6.86 6.09 15.49
N PRO A 116 -6.45 7.28 15.94
CA PRO A 116 -5.17 7.86 15.53
C PRO A 116 -4.06 6.83 15.72
N LEU A 117 -3.08 6.83 14.82
CA LEU A 117 -1.87 6.02 14.97
C LEU A 117 -1.32 6.26 16.39
N PRO A 118 -1.14 5.21 17.22
CA PRO A 118 -0.56 5.40 18.53
C PRO A 118 0.84 5.99 18.35
N GLU A 119 1.20 6.96 19.19
CA GLU A 119 2.60 7.34 19.31
C GLU A 119 3.40 6.11 19.74
N ALA A 120 4.65 6.04 19.28
CA ALA A 120 5.52 4.89 19.48
C ALA A 120 5.57 4.47 20.96
N GLY A 121 4.85 3.41 21.32
CA GLY A 121 4.82 2.87 22.68
C GLY A 121 3.44 2.48 23.23
N GLU A 122 2.33 2.85 22.60
CA GLU A 122 0.98 2.50 23.10
C GLU A 122 0.31 1.38 22.29
N THR A 123 -0.29 0.40 23.00
CA THR A 123 -1.06 -0.68 22.39
C THR A 123 -2.55 -0.36 22.49
N MET A 124 -3.24 -0.22 21.35
CA MET A 124 -4.69 -0.02 21.33
C MET A 124 -5.43 -1.27 20.84
N ASN A 125 -6.48 -1.64 21.55
CA ASN A 125 -7.55 -2.51 21.05
C ASN A 125 -8.46 -1.66 20.17
N VAL A 126 -8.73 -2.10 18.93
CA VAL A 126 -9.54 -1.33 17.98
C VAL A 126 -10.70 -2.17 17.48
N GLU A 127 -11.89 -1.89 18.00
CA GLU A 127 -13.16 -2.25 17.37
C GLU A 127 -13.65 -1.04 16.57
N ALA A 128 -13.37 -1.07 15.27
CA ALA A 128 -14.36 -0.70 14.27
C ALA A 128 -13.82 -1.13 12.91
N VAL A 129 -14.41 -2.23 12.43
CA VAL A 129 -14.06 -2.95 11.22
C VAL A 129 -15.20 -2.69 10.24
N TYR A 130 -14.94 -1.97 9.16
CA TYR A 130 -15.75 -2.10 7.96
C TYR A 130 -15.04 -3.09 7.05
N GLU A 131 -15.34 -4.37 7.26
CA GLU A 131 -15.00 -5.43 6.33
C GLU A 131 -15.73 -5.15 5.01
N VAL A 132 -14.97 -5.14 3.91
CA VAL A 132 -15.49 -5.03 2.54
C VAL A 132 -15.74 -6.42 1.98
#